data_AF-A0A366ZNK3-F1
#
_entry.id   AF-A0A366ZNK3-F1
#
_cell.length_a   1.000
_cell.length_b   1.000
_cell.length_c   1.000
_cell.angle_alpha   90.00
_cell.angle_beta   90.00
_cell.angle_gamma   90.00
#
_symmetry.space_group_name_H-M   'P 1'
#
loop_
_entity.id
_entity.type
_entity.pdbx_description
1 polymer ?
#
loop_
_entity_poly.entity_id
_entity_poly.type
_entity_poly.pdbx_seq_one_letter_code
_entity_poly.pdbx_strand_id
1 'polypeptide(L)'
;MPDLLASLADHELVALRMLLEQLGFLTGLLVECPDDELDLRLQVTRDGQDPLVEVLLAAPCVPAPARWEAVRVGDGVREVWRGPERTRSGRELGDFVGDLLSPLTAELARRYCRLG
;
A
#
# COMPACT_ATOMS: atom_id res chain seq x y z
N MET A 1 20.35 -9.59 -14.22
CA MET A 1 19.17 -8.85 -14.72
C MET A 1 18.79 -7.71 -13.76
N PRO A 2 19.50 -6.58 -13.74
CA PRO A 2 19.12 -5.41 -12.95
C PRO A 2 18.26 -4.38 -13.73
N ASP A 3 18.31 -4.39 -15.06
CA ASP A 3 17.64 -3.37 -15.90
C ASP A 3 16.11 -3.49 -15.98
N LEU A 4 15.55 -4.70 -15.76
CA LEU A 4 14.10 -4.88 -15.80
C LEU A 4 13.42 -4.30 -14.56
N LEU A 5 14.04 -4.40 -13.38
CA LEU A 5 13.51 -3.81 -12.14
C LEU A 5 13.60 -2.28 -12.14
N ALA A 6 14.63 -1.71 -12.78
CA ALA A 6 14.76 -0.27 -12.94
C ALA A 6 13.77 0.30 -13.98
N SER A 7 13.43 -0.49 -15.01
CA SER A 7 12.47 -0.10 -16.05
C SER A 7 11.00 -0.35 -15.66
N LEU A 8 10.74 -1.24 -14.69
CA LEU A 8 9.43 -1.54 -14.11
C LEU A 8 9.16 -0.79 -12.81
N ALA A 9 10.00 0.20 -12.47
CA ALA A 9 9.62 1.26 -11.53
C ALA A 9 8.46 2.03 -12.17
N ASP A 10 7.30 1.43 -12.03
CA ASP A 10 6.05 1.75 -12.69
C ASP A 10 5.75 3.23 -12.45
N HIS A 11 5.28 3.95 -13.47
CA HIS A 11 4.93 5.36 -13.30
C HIS A 11 3.92 5.53 -12.16
N GLU A 12 3.09 4.51 -11.93
CA GLU A 12 2.17 4.44 -10.80
C GLU A 12 2.88 4.31 -9.44
N LEU A 13 3.94 3.52 -9.34
CA LEU A 13 4.72 3.34 -8.11
C LEU A 13 5.43 4.64 -7.73
N VAL A 14 6.07 5.29 -8.71
CA VAL A 14 6.72 6.58 -8.52
C VAL A 14 5.69 7.64 -8.14
N ALA A 15 4.55 7.71 -8.85
CA ALA A 15 3.49 8.66 -8.55
C ALA A 15 2.89 8.44 -7.15
N LEU A 16 2.64 7.18 -6.77
CA LEU A 16 2.12 6.84 -5.45
C LEU A 16 3.10 7.19 -4.34
N ARG A 17 4.37 6.86 -4.55
CA ARG A 17 5.45 7.19 -3.61
C ARG A 17 5.52 8.70 -3.40
N MET A 18 5.59 9.47 -4.49
CA MET A 18 5.63 10.94 -4.42
C MET A 18 4.40 11.52 -3.73
N LEU A 19 3.22 10.97 -4.00
CA LEU A 19 1.98 11.39 -3.35
C LEU A 19 2.01 11.16 -1.85
N LEU A 20 2.42 9.97 -1.40
CA LEU A 20 2.48 9.63 0.02
C LEU A 20 3.55 10.45 0.76
N GLU A 21 4.71 10.66 0.12
CA GLU A 21 5.76 11.54 0.65
C GLU A 21 5.28 13.00 0.76
N GLN A 22 4.51 13.50 -0.21
CA GLN A 22 3.88 14.83 -0.14
C GLN A 22 2.85 14.96 0.99
N LEU A 23 2.20 13.85 1.36
CA LEU A 23 1.29 13.78 2.51
C LEU A 23 2.02 13.63 3.85
N GLY A 24 3.36 13.62 3.84
CA GLY A 24 4.18 13.55 5.03
C GLY A 24 4.43 12.14 5.55
N PHE A 25 4.20 11.11 4.72
CA PHE A 25 4.56 9.73 5.06
C PHE A 25 5.98 9.38 4.62
N LEU A 26 6.62 8.49 5.36
CA LEU A 26 7.87 7.86 4.95
C LEU A 26 7.54 6.59 4.17
N THR A 27 8.17 6.42 3.01
CA THR A 27 7.94 5.27 2.13
C THR A 27 9.23 4.48 1.89
N GLY A 28 9.09 3.16 1.75
CA GLY A 28 10.14 2.23 1.39
C GLY A 28 9.62 1.24 0.36
N LEU A 29 10.45 0.85 -0.61
CA LEU A 29 10.08 -0.19 -1.57
C LEU A 29 10.60 -1.53 -1.07
N LEU A 30 9.70 -2.47 -0.83
CA LEU A 30 10.02 -3.87 -0.61
C LEU A 30 9.83 -4.63 -1.92
N VAL A 31 10.89 -5.34 -2.33
CA VAL A 31 10.89 -6.21 -3.50
C VAL A 31 11.18 -7.62 -3.00
N GLU A 32 10.20 -8.51 -3.10
CA GLU A 32 10.35 -9.93 -2.81
C GLU A 32 10.14 -10.72 -4.10
N CYS A 33 10.81 -11.88 -4.21
CA CYS A 33 10.60 -12.81 -5.32
C CYS A 33 10.26 -14.21 -4.79
N PRO A 34 9.12 -14.41 -4.11
CA PRO A 34 8.69 -15.74 -3.71
C PRO A 34 8.36 -16.58 -4.96
N ASP A 35 8.88 -17.80 -5.03
CA ASP A 35 8.57 -18.78 -6.10
C ASP A 35 8.70 -18.24 -7.55
N ASP A 36 9.72 -17.41 -7.81
CA ASP A 36 9.97 -16.73 -9.09
C ASP A 36 8.89 -15.71 -9.53
N GLU A 37 7.93 -15.37 -8.65
CA GLU A 37 6.96 -14.30 -8.85
C GLU A 37 7.45 -13.00 -8.22
N LEU A 38 7.45 -11.91 -8.99
CA LEU A 38 7.84 -10.59 -8.50
C LEU A 38 6.74 -9.99 -7.64
N ASP A 39 7.02 -9.79 -6.35
CA ASP A 39 6.14 -9.12 -5.39
C ASP A 39 6.72 -7.75 -5.03
N LEU A 40 5.99 -6.69 -5.40
CA LEU A 40 6.35 -5.31 -5.13
C LEU A 40 5.39 -4.72 -4.12
N ARG A 41 5.91 -4.31 -2.97
CA ARG A 41 5.12 -3.70 -1.90
C ARG A 41 5.70 -2.34 -1.53
N LEU A 42 4.83 -1.34 -1.47
CA LEU A 42 5.22 -0.04 -0.93
C LEU A 42 4.95 -0.03 0.57
N GLN A 43 6.02 -0.05 1.35
CA GLN A 43 6.01 0.13 2.79
C GLN A 43 5.80 1.61 3.11
N VAL A 44 4.83 1.92 3.96
CA VAL A 44 4.47 3.28 4.36
C VAL A 44 4.42 3.35 5.88
N THR A 45 5.09 4.35 6.45
CA THR A 45 5.06 4.65 7.89
C THR A 45 4.88 6.14 8.10
N ARG A 46 4.48 6.56 9.30
CA ARG A 46 4.39 8.00 9.62
C ARG A 46 5.74 8.56 10.07
N ASP A 47 6.38 7.90 11.02
CA ASP A 47 7.63 8.36 11.65
C ASP A 47 8.72 7.27 11.65
N GLY A 48 8.64 6.29 10.75
CA GLY A 48 9.56 5.14 10.72
C GLY A 48 9.31 4.13 11.83
N GLN A 49 8.18 4.27 12.53
CA GLN A 49 7.73 3.39 13.61
C GLN A 49 6.42 2.69 13.23
N ASP A 50 6.09 1.63 13.97
CA ASP A 50 4.83 0.90 13.83
C ASP A 50 3.62 1.81 14.14
N PRO A 51 2.47 1.60 13.46
CA PRO A 51 2.21 0.56 12.47
C PRO A 51 2.80 0.87 11.08
N LEU A 52 3.22 -0.19 10.39
CA LEU A 52 3.64 -0.18 8.98
C LEU A 52 2.45 -0.56 8.09
N VAL A 53 2.28 0.12 6.96
CA VAL A 53 1.31 -0.28 5.93
C VAL A 53 2.05 -0.71 4.68
N GLU A 54 1.84 -1.94 4.24
CA GLU A 54 2.30 -2.46 2.95
C GLU A 54 1.17 -2.32 1.93
N VAL A 55 1.30 -1.40 0.98
CA VAL A 55 0.37 -1.29 -0.15
C VAL A 55 0.79 -2.30 -1.21
N LEU A 56 -0.13 -3.22 -1.54
CA LEU A 56 0.10 -4.19 -2.61
C LEU A 56 -0.03 -3.50 -3.96
N LEU A 57 1.03 -3.59 -4.76
CA LEU A 57 1.04 -3.10 -6.12
C LEU A 57 0.75 -4.28 -7.05
N ALA A 58 -0.12 -4.07 -8.02
CA ALA A 58 -0.31 -5.08 -9.05
C ALA A 58 1.00 -5.18 -9.82
N ALA A 59 1.50 -6.40 -10.04
CA ALA A 59 2.57 -6.59 -10.99
C ALA A 59 2.13 -6.01 -12.35
N PRO A 60 3.00 -5.35 -13.11
CA PRO A 60 2.62 -4.68 -14.37
C PRO A 60 2.04 -5.63 -15.44
N CYS A 61 2.20 -6.94 -15.28
CA CYS A 61 1.59 -7.97 -16.12
C CYS A 61 0.25 -8.52 -15.60
N VAL A 62 -0.21 -8.08 -14.43
CA VAL A 62 -1.43 -8.54 -13.76
C VAL A 62 -2.44 -7.38 -13.73
N PRO A 63 -3.69 -7.60 -14.16
CA PRO A 63 -4.72 -6.57 -14.05
C PRO A 63 -4.89 -6.14 -12.60
N ALA A 64 -4.90 -4.82 -12.37
CA ALA A 64 -5.05 -4.28 -11.03
C ALA A 64 -6.32 -4.84 -10.37
N PRO A 65 -6.24 -5.27 -9.09
CA PRO A 65 -7.41 -5.81 -8.40
C PRO A 65 -8.52 -4.76 -8.33
N ALA A 66 -9.77 -5.21 -8.47
CA ALA A 66 -10.96 -4.34 -8.41
C ALA A 66 -11.12 -3.63 -7.05
N ARG A 67 -10.48 -4.17 -6.00
CA ARG A 67 -10.45 -3.65 -4.64
C ARG A 67 -9.03 -3.29 -4.26
N TRP A 68 -8.88 -2.28 -3.43
CA TRP A 68 -7.56 -1.88 -2.93
C TRP A 68 -7.21 -2.82 -1.80
N GLU A 69 -6.00 -3.35 -1.80
CA GLU A 69 -5.53 -4.21 -0.71
C GLU A 69 -4.28 -3.58 -0.11
N ALA A 70 -4.27 -3.45 1.21
CA ALA A 70 -3.10 -3.06 1.97
C ALA A 70 -2.99 -3.96 3.20
N VAL A 71 -1.77 -4.26 3.59
CA VAL A 71 -1.49 -5.03 4.80
C VAL A 71 -1.03 -4.06 5.86
N ARG A 72 -1.76 -3.98 6.97
CA ARG A 72 -1.31 -3.27 8.17
C ARG A 72 -0.50 -4.24 9.02
N VAL A 73 0.71 -3.83 9.39
CA VAL A 73 1.67 -4.62 10.16
C VAL A 73 1.98 -3.86 11.44
N GLY A 74 1.76 -4.48 12.58
CA GLY A 74 2.03 -3.89 13.90
C GLY A 74 1.79 -4.92 15.01
N ASP A 75 2.49 -4.78 16.13
CA ASP A 75 2.40 -5.70 17.29
C ASP A 75 2.60 -7.19 16.92
N GLY A 76 3.41 -7.45 15.88
CA GLY A 76 3.64 -8.80 15.36
C GLY A 76 2.46 -9.40 14.59
N VAL A 77 1.39 -8.64 14.34
CA VAL A 77 0.21 -9.04 13.60
C VAL A 77 0.25 -8.43 12.19
N ARG A 78 -0.24 -9.18 11.21
CA ARG A 78 -0.46 -8.74 9.83
C ARG A 78 -1.94 -8.82 9.52
N GLU A 79 -2.56 -7.69 9.22
CA GLU A 79 -3.99 -7.58 8.91
C GLU A 79 -4.19 -7.11 7.48
N VAL A 80 -4.97 -7.85 6.69
CA VAL A 80 -5.32 -7.44 5.32
C VAL A 80 -6.54 -6.53 5.36
N TRP A 81 -6.38 -5.32 4.83
CA TRP A 81 -7.42 -4.31 4.74
C TRP A 81 -7.81 -4.07 3.29
N ARG A 82 -9.12 -3.94 3.06
CA ARG A 82 -9.69 -3.74 1.74
C ARG A 82 -10.39 -2.40 1.63
N GLY A 83 -10.03 -1.64 0.59
CA GLY A 83 -10.71 -0.41 0.20
C GLY A 83 -11.98 -0.69 -0.62
N PRO A 84 -12.72 0.38 -0.99
CA PRO A 84 -13.94 0.26 -1.79
C PRO A 84 -13.66 -0.25 -3.21
N GLU A 85 -14.63 -0.94 -3.80
CA GLU A 85 -14.56 -1.53 -5.16
C GLU A 85 -14.80 -0.45 -6.24
N ARG A 86 -13.81 0.42 -6.46
CA ARG A 86 -13.86 1.49 -7.47
C ARG A 86 -12.47 1.99 -7.88
N THR A 87 -12.41 2.67 -9.02
CA THR A 87 -11.19 3.26 -9.59
C THR A 87 -10.54 4.26 -8.63
N ARG A 88 -9.21 4.15 -8.48
CA ARG A 88 -8.40 4.93 -7.54
C ARG A 88 -8.32 6.40 -7.93
N SER A 89 -8.65 7.30 -7.01
CA SER A 89 -8.03 8.63 -7.00
C SER A 89 -6.85 8.61 -6.03
N GLY A 90 -5.74 9.27 -6.38
CA GLY A 90 -4.55 9.30 -5.53
C GLY A 90 -4.89 9.78 -4.12
N ARG A 91 -5.70 10.84 -3.99
CA ARG A 91 -6.12 11.39 -2.70
C ARG A 91 -6.78 10.35 -1.79
N GLU A 92 -7.73 9.58 -2.31
CA GLU A 92 -8.44 8.58 -1.49
C GLU A 92 -7.52 7.43 -1.05
N LEU A 93 -6.52 7.08 -1.86
CA LEU A 93 -5.49 6.11 -1.47
C LEU A 93 -4.61 6.67 -0.34
N GLY A 94 -4.24 7.94 -0.43
CA GLY A 94 -3.55 8.64 0.65
C GLY A 94 -4.36 8.68 1.95
N ASP A 95 -5.66 8.97 1.86
CA ASP A 95 -6.57 8.95 3.00
C ASP A 95 -6.69 7.54 3.59
N PHE A 96 -6.83 6.51 2.75
CA PHE A 96 -6.89 5.11 3.19
C PHE A 96 -5.62 4.66 3.92
N VAL A 97 -4.44 4.97 3.38
CA VAL A 97 -3.16 4.65 4.02
C VAL A 97 -2.99 5.43 5.32
N GLY A 98 -3.33 6.73 5.32
CA GLY A 98 -3.30 7.56 6.52
C GLY A 98 -4.23 7.06 7.62
N ASP A 99 -5.40 6.57 7.23
CA ASP A 99 -6.35 5.90 8.09
C ASP A 99 -5.70 4.63 8.68
N LEU A 100 -5.14 3.73 7.88
CA LEU A 100 -4.47 2.50 8.37
C LEU A 100 -3.25 2.75 9.27
N LEU A 101 -2.55 3.86 9.08
CA LEU A 101 -1.44 4.29 9.94
C LEU A 101 -1.91 4.89 11.28
N SER A 102 -3.21 5.14 11.43
CA SER A 102 -3.77 5.64 12.68
C SER A 102 -3.78 4.55 13.76
N PRO A 103 -3.48 4.90 15.03
CA PRO A 103 -3.61 3.97 16.16
C PRO A 103 -5.07 3.61 16.48
N LEU A 104 -6.06 4.29 15.89
CA LEU A 104 -7.49 4.11 16.18
C LEU A 104 -8.14 2.96 15.38
N THR A 105 -7.57 1.76 15.48
CA THR A 105 -7.96 0.54 14.75
C THR A 105 -9.47 0.26 14.76
N ALA A 106 -10.16 0.49 15.89
CA ALA A 106 -11.59 0.21 16.05
C ALA A 106 -12.53 1.19 15.30
N GLU A 107 -12.07 2.40 15.00
CA GLU A 107 -12.83 3.38 14.21
C GLU A 107 -12.63 3.11 12.70
N LEU A 108 -11.42 2.71 12.32
CA LEU A 108 -11.08 2.28 10.97
C LEU A 108 -11.88 1.05 10.54
N ALA A 109 -11.95 0.03 11.41
CA ALA A 109 -12.76 -1.17 11.17
C ALA A 109 -14.22 -0.80 10.88
N ARG A 110 -14.79 0.15 11.63
CA ARG A 110 -16.17 0.61 11.43
C ARG A 110 -16.37 1.38 10.12
N ARG A 111 -15.36 2.13 9.69
CA ARG A 111 -15.40 2.92 8.44
C ARG A 111 -15.31 2.03 7.21
N TYR A 112 -14.41 1.04 7.22
CA TYR A 112 -14.14 0.19 6.05
C TYR A 112 -14.96 -1.10 5.99
N CYS A 113 -15.42 -1.67 7.12
CA CYS A 113 -16.39 -2.78 7.10
C CYS A 113 -17.75 -2.39 6.51
N ARG A 114 -18.13 -1.10 6.51
CA ARG A 114 -19.38 -0.61 5.91
C ARG A 114 -19.28 -0.28 4.43
N LEU A 115 -18.05 -0.20 3.90
CA LEU A 115 -17.77 0.08 2.50
C LEU A 115 -17.64 -1.21 1.66
N GLY A 116 -17.81 -2.38 2.31
CA GLY A 116 -17.79 -3.71 1.70
C GLY A 116 -19.04 -4.02 0.90
#